data_AF-A0A8B6DXT5-F1
#
_entry.id   AF-A0A8B6DXT5-F1
#
_cell.length_a   1.000
_cell.length_b   1.000
_cell.length_c   1.000
_cell.angle_alpha   90.00
_cell.angle_beta   90.00
_cell.angle_gamma   90.00
#
_symmetry.space_group_name_H-M   'P 1'
#
loop_
_entity.id
_entity.type
_entity.pdbx_description
1 polymer ?
#
loop_
_entity_poly.entity_id
_entity_poly.type
_entity_poly.pdbx_seq_one_letter_code
_entity_poly.pdbx_strand_id
1 'polypeptide(L)'
;MKYDDTCNINDFDQSDEKEKTSRSRYNGRQFLSWIKDVEDKFEKIKNALLLRHHNEAESLFAVQKMDWECKMKEFGLCDKNRLPVVEELHVPMVQVNDDFELLPS
;
A
#
# COMPACT_ATOMS: atom_id res chain seq x y z
N MET A 1 51.99 38.46 -37.12
CA MET A 1 51.51 37.49 -36.12
C MET A 1 51.49 38.18 -34.76
N LYS A 2 50.32 38.68 -34.33
CA LYS A 2 49.98 38.97 -32.93
C LYS A 2 48.52 38.57 -32.76
N TYR A 3 48.27 37.82 -31.69
CA TYR A 3 47.08 37.02 -31.44
C TYR A 3 45.86 37.89 -31.13
N ASP A 4 44.74 37.64 -31.83
CA ASP A 4 43.41 38.12 -31.45
C ASP A 4 42.78 37.08 -30.50
N ASP A 5 43.24 37.06 -29.25
CA ASP A 5 42.58 36.29 -28.17
C ASP A 5 41.72 37.26 -27.36
N THR A 6 40.61 37.71 -27.95
CA THR A 6 39.49 38.21 -27.14
C THR A 6 38.49 37.08 -27.05
N CYS A 7 38.72 36.15 -26.12
CA CYS A 7 37.72 35.16 -25.77
C CYS A 7 36.43 35.90 -25.40
N ASN A 8 35.35 35.58 -26.10
CA ASN A 8 34.01 36.11 -25.89
C ASN A 8 33.47 35.57 -24.55
N ILE A 9 34.01 36.08 -23.43
CA ILE A 9 33.69 35.64 -22.06
C ILE A 9 32.25 36.01 -21.66
N ASN A 10 31.58 36.89 -22.41
CA ASN A 10 30.30 37.45 -21.99
C ASN A 10 29.04 36.68 -22.42
N ASP A 11 29.14 35.67 -23.30
CA ASP A 11 27.96 34.93 -23.79
C ASP A 11 27.75 33.57 -23.10
N PHE A 12 28.78 32.99 -22.49
CA PHE A 12 28.68 31.71 -21.77
C PHE A 12 28.04 31.88 -20.38
N ASP A 13 28.41 32.93 -19.64
CA ASP A 13 27.91 33.15 -18.27
C ASP A 13 26.42 33.55 -18.22
N GLN A 14 25.89 34.27 -19.21
CA GLN A 14 24.46 34.65 -19.22
C GLN A 14 23.52 33.49 -19.55
N SER A 15 23.97 32.49 -20.30
CA SER A 15 23.17 31.33 -20.66
C SER A 15 23.16 30.29 -19.53
N ASP A 16 24.30 30.09 -18.85
CA ASP A 16 24.41 29.22 -17.69
C ASP A 16 23.64 29.74 -16.46
N GLU A 17 23.61 31.05 -16.20
CA GLU A 17 22.80 31.66 -15.12
C GLU A 17 21.29 31.49 -15.39
N LYS A 18 20.84 31.66 -16.64
CA LYS A 18 19.44 31.43 -17.05
C LYS A 18 19.07 29.94 -16.99
N GLU A 19 20.01 29.04 -17.29
CA GLU A 19 19.79 27.60 -17.23
C GLU A 19 19.79 27.08 -15.78
N LYS A 20 20.67 27.61 -14.90
CA LYS A 20 20.67 27.35 -13.44
C LYS A 20 19.41 27.88 -12.74
N THR A 21 18.94 29.06 -13.14
CA THR A 21 17.66 29.64 -12.65
C THR A 21 16.44 28.87 -13.16
N SER A 22 16.55 28.21 -14.31
CA SER A 22 15.50 27.35 -14.86
C SER A 22 15.52 25.95 -14.23
N ARG A 23 16.70 25.41 -13.89
CA ARG A 23 16.87 24.11 -13.22
C ARG A 23 16.60 24.13 -11.71
N SER A 24 16.83 25.24 -11.01
CA SER A 24 16.61 25.34 -9.55
C SER A 24 15.19 25.76 -9.16
N ARG A 25 14.26 25.91 -10.11
CA ARG A 25 12.90 26.34 -9.80
C ARG A 25 12.06 25.18 -9.27
N TYR A 26 12.27 24.87 -7.98
CA TYR A 26 11.17 24.40 -7.14
C TYR A 26 9.99 25.36 -7.36
N ASN A 27 8.89 24.85 -7.92
CA ASN A 27 7.65 25.59 -7.99
C ASN A 27 6.63 24.94 -7.04
N GLY A 28 5.77 25.75 -6.42
CA GLY A 28 4.79 25.24 -5.46
C GLY A 28 3.85 24.16 -6.02
N ARG A 29 3.69 24.08 -7.35
CA ARG A 29 2.89 23.03 -8.00
C ARG A 29 3.61 21.67 -7.97
N GLN A 30 4.93 21.64 -8.13
CA GLN A 30 5.72 20.40 -8.03
C GLN A 30 5.66 19.83 -6.61
N PHE A 31 5.76 20.69 -5.59
CA PHE A 31 5.60 20.26 -4.21
C PHE A 31 4.23 19.66 -3.94
N LEU A 32 3.16 20.36 -4.36
CA LEU A 32 1.80 19.87 -4.21
C LEU A 32 1.59 18.54 -4.97
N SER A 33 2.22 18.36 -6.13
CA SER A 33 2.21 17.08 -6.85
C SER A 33 2.91 15.98 -6.04
N TRP A 34 4.04 16.27 -5.40
CA TRP A 34 4.73 15.26 -4.58
C TRP A 34 3.95 14.87 -3.34
N ILE A 35 3.29 15.82 -2.68
CA ILE A 35 2.40 15.51 -1.55
C ILE A 35 1.27 14.60 -2.02
N LYS A 36 0.63 14.93 -3.14
CA LYS A 36 -0.39 14.08 -3.73
C LYS A 36 0.13 12.69 -4.07
N ASP A 37 1.33 12.58 -4.65
CA ASP A 37 1.93 11.28 -4.96
C ASP A 37 2.16 10.44 -3.70
N VAL A 38 2.53 11.08 -2.58
CA VAL A 38 2.68 10.43 -1.28
C VAL A 38 1.33 9.96 -0.74
N GLU A 39 0.30 10.81 -0.80
CA GLU A 39 -1.07 10.46 -0.41
C GLU A 39 -1.60 9.27 -1.22
N ASP A 40 -1.48 9.34 -2.55
CA ASP A 40 -1.92 8.28 -3.46
C ASP A 40 -1.17 6.96 -3.22
N LYS A 41 0.15 7.03 -2.94
CA LYS A 41 0.95 5.85 -2.58
C LYS A 41 0.51 5.26 -1.24
N PHE A 42 0.27 6.11 -0.25
CA PHE A 42 -0.17 5.68 1.06
C PHE A 42 -1.52 4.97 0.97
N GLU A 43 -2.48 5.56 0.25
CA GLU A 43 -3.81 4.97 0.09
C GLU A 43 -3.75 3.63 -0.67
N LYS A 44 -2.88 3.49 -1.67
CA LYS A 44 -2.63 2.19 -2.34
C LYS A 44 -2.08 1.14 -1.38
N ILE A 45 -1.11 1.51 -0.55
CA ILE A 45 -0.51 0.58 0.44
C ILE A 45 -1.55 0.18 1.48
N LYS A 46 -2.35 1.15 1.96
CA LYS A 46 -3.43 0.94 2.92
C LYS A 46 -4.44 -0.08 2.41
N ASN A 47 -4.95 0.11 1.20
CA ASN A 47 -5.88 -0.80 0.56
C ASN A 47 -5.28 -2.19 0.32
N ALA A 48 -4.02 -2.26 -0.12
CA ALA A 48 -3.33 -3.54 -0.33
C ALA A 48 -3.10 -4.31 0.99
N LEU A 49 -2.83 -3.60 2.09
CA LEU A 49 -2.69 -4.20 3.42
C LEU A 49 -4.04 -4.77 3.90
N LEU A 50 -5.09 -3.97 3.83
CA LEU A 50 -6.43 -4.35 4.27
C LEU A 50 -6.94 -5.58 3.51
N LEU A 51 -6.74 -5.61 2.19
CA LEU A 51 -7.07 -6.78 1.37
C LEU A 51 -6.31 -8.04 1.81
N ARG A 52 -5.02 -7.93 2.15
CA ARG A 52 -4.26 -9.08 2.67
C ARG A 52 -4.82 -9.57 3.99
N HIS A 53 -5.13 -8.67 4.91
CA HIS A 53 -5.71 -9.05 6.20
C HIS A 53 -7.05 -9.77 6.05
N HIS A 54 -7.94 -9.28 5.18
CA HIS A 54 -9.20 -9.95 4.86
C HIS A 54 -8.96 -11.35 4.29
N ASN A 55 -8.09 -11.48 3.29
CA ASN A 55 -7.74 -12.77 2.70
C ASN A 55 -7.15 -13.75 3.73
N GLU A 56 -6.29 -13.27 4.63
CA GLU A 56 -5.68 -14.06 5.69
C GLU A 56 -6.73 -14.53 6.71
N ALA A 57 -7.63 -13.63 7.14
CA ALA A 57 -8.72 -13.96 8.05
C ALA A 57 -9.68 -15.00 7.46
N GLU A 58 -10.10 -14.80 6.21
CA GLU A 58 -10.98 -15.74 5.49
C GLU A 58 -10.30 -17.10 5.27
N SER A 59 -9.03 -17.11 4.86
CA SER A 59 -8.28 -18.34 4.64
C SER A 59 -8.10 -19.13 5.93
N LEU A 60 -7.78 -18.44 7.04
CA LEU A 60 -7.65 -19.06 8.35
C LEU A 60 -8.98 -19.68 8.80
N PHE A 61 -10.07 -18.93 8.69
CA PHE A 61 -11.40 -19.40 9.04
C PHE A 61 -11.79 -20.64 8.22
N ALA A 62 -11.53 -20.65 6.92
CA ALA A 62 -11.82 -21.79 6.06
C ALA A 62 -11.05 -23.05 6.49
N VAL A 63 -9.76 -22.91 6.80
CA VAL A 63 -8.92 -24.02 7.29
C VAL A 63 -9.42 -24.54 8.62
N GLN A 64 -9.70 -23.65 9.58
CA GLN A 64 -10.17 -24.03 10.91
C GLN A 64 -11.54 -24.71 10.85
N LYS A 65 -12.45 -24.19 10.02
CA LYS A 65 -13.78 -24.78 9.82
C LYS A 65 -13.66 -26.18 9.22
N MET A 66 -12.81 -26.35 8.20
CA MET A 66 -12.55 -27.66 7.60
C MET A 66 -11.98 -28.65 8.62
N ASP A 67 -10.98 -28.25 9.41
CA ASP A 67 -10.39 -29.11 10.45
C ASP A 67 -11.44 -29.52 11.50
N TRP A 68 -12.27 -28.57 11.92
CA TRP A 68 -13.37 -28.84 12.85
C TRP A 68 -14.38 -29.85 12.29
N GLU A 69 -14.82 -29.66 11.04
CA GLU A 69 -15.72 -30.59 10.37
C GLU A 69 -15.13 -32.00 10.27
N CYS A 70 -13.82 -32.10 9.99
CA CYS A 70 -13.09 -33.37 9.98
C CYS A 70 -13.10 -34.02 11.38
N LYS A 71 -12.81 -33.25 12.44
CA LYS A 71 -12.85 -33.76 13.82
C LYS A 71 -14.23 -34.25 14.22
N MET A 72 -15.30 -33.53 13.88
CA MET A 72 -16.67 -33.98 14.15
C MET A 72 -16.97 -35.34 13.52
N LYS A 73 -16.50 -35.58 12.28
CA LYS A 73 -16.67 -36.86 11.59
C LYS A 73 -15.82 -37.98 12.22
N GLU A 74 -14.59 -37.68 12.64
CA GLU A 74 -13.71 -38.63 13.34
C GLU A 74 -14.34 -39.14 14.64
N PHE A 75 -14.98 -38.25 15.41
CA PHE A 75 -15.66 -38.61 16.66
C PHE A 75 -17.09 -39.12 16.49
N GLY A 76 -17.60 -39.23 15.26
CA GLY A 76 -18.97 -39.67 14.98
C GLY A 76 -20.06 -38.70 15.45
N LEU A 77 -19.72 -37.42 15.62
CA LEU A 77 -20.62 -36.35 16.04
C LEU A 77 -21.47 -35.79 14.88
N CYS A 78 -21.21 -36.22 13.64
CA CYS A 78 -21.99 -35.88 12.46
C CYS A 78 -22.08 -37.08 11.51
N ASP A 79 -23.18 -37.16 10.75
CA ASP A 79 -23.33 -38.15 9.68
C ASP A 79 -22.25 -37.92 8.61
N LYS A 80 -21.55 -39.00 8.24
CA LYS A 80 -20.47 -38.98 7.25
C LYS A 80 -20.96 -38.52 5.87
N ASN A 81 -22.26 -38.67 5.58
CA ASN A 81 -22.88 -38.30 4.32
C ASN A 81 -23.43 -36.86 4.29
N ARG A 82 -23.31 -36.11 5.39
CA ARG A 82 -23.83 -34.75 5.50
C ARG A 82 -22.69 -33.75 5.74
N LEU A 83 -22.86 -32.53 5.21
CA LEU A 83 -22.01 -31.41 5.59
C LEU A 83 -22.34 -31.01 7.04
N PRO A 84 -21.37 -31.07 7.97
CA PRO A 84 -21.61 -30.65 9.34
C PRO A 84 -21.91 -29.14 9.37
N VAL A 85 -22.89 -28.74 10.16
CA VAL A 85 -23.12 -27.32 10.44
C VAL A 85 -22.26 -26.96 11.64
N VAL A 86 -21.19 -26.20 11.41
CA VAL A 86 -20.33 -25.68 12.47
C VAL A 86 -20.93 -24.37 12.98
N GLU A 87 -21.31 -24.33 14.25
CA GLU A 87 -21.75 -23.10 14.91
C GLU A 87 -20.58 -22.10 14.98
N GLU A 88 -20.85 -20.83 14.73
CA GLU A 88 -19.85 -19.75 14.71
C GLU A 88 -19.08 -19.60 16.03
N LEU A 89 -19.65 -20.06 17.14
CA LEU A 89 -18.98 -20.05 18.45
C LEU A 89 -17.77 -21.00 18.49
N HIS A 90 -17.79 -22.09 17.73
CA HIS A 90 -16.72 -23.10 17.74
C HIS A 90 -15.54 -22.70 16.84
N VAL A 91 -15.84 -22.00 15.74
CA VAL A 91 -14.83 -21.46 14.82
C VAL A 91 -15.23 -20.02 14.51
N PRO A 92 -14.77 -19.04 15.29
CA PRO A 92 -15.14 -17.64 15.10
C PRO A 92 -14.34 -17.00 13.96
N MET A 93 -15.00 -16.11 13.19
CA MET A 93 -14.34 -15.29 12.18
C MET A 93 -13.57 -14.14 12.83
N VAL A 94 -12.28 -14.01 12.48
CA VAL A 94 -11.47 -12.85 12.86
C VAL A 94 -11.99 -11.63 12.13
N GLN A 95 -12.39 -10.60 12.88
CA GLN A 95 -12.84 -9.34 12.31
C GLN A 95 -11.64 -8.50 11.90
N VAL A 96 -11.65 -8.01 10.66
CA VAL A 96 -10.67 -7.07 10.14
C VAL A 96 -11.34 -5.72 10.02
N ASN A 97 -10.90 -4.74 10.82
CA ASN A 97 -11.42 -3.38 10.76
C ASN A 97 -10.87 -2.66 9.53
N ASP A 98 -11.75 -2.02 8.77
CA ASP A 98 -11.38 -1.22 7.60
C ASP A 98 -10.82 0.15 7.99
N ASP A 99 -11.17 0.59 9.20
CA ASP A 99 -10.78 1.86 9.75
C ASP A 99 -9.40 1.75 10.41
N PHE A 100 -8.42 2.42 9.80
CA PHE A 100 -7.10 2.66 10.38
C PHE A 100 -7.17 3.69 11.52
N GLU A 101 -8.25 3.69 12.29
CA GLU A 101 -8.53 4.65 13.35
C GLU A 101 -7.49 4.54 14.46
N LEU A 102 -6.54 5.47 14.43
CA LEU A 102 -5.58 5.70 15.48
C LEU A 102 -6.27 6.47 16.62
N LEU A 103 -6.79 5.72 17.60
CA LEU A 103 -7.20 6.17 18.95
C LEU A 103 -8.39 7.16 19.05
N PRO A 104 -9.07 7.22 20.22
CA PRO A 104 -10.26 8.06 20.37
C PRO A 104 -9.90 9.54 20.38
N SER A 105 -10.83 10.33 19.83
CA SER A 105 -10.81 11.80 19.77
C SER A 105 -10.70 12.47 21.13
#